data_AF-A0A816Z8K7-F1
#
_entry.id   AF-A0A816Z8K7-F1
#
_cell.length_a   1.000
_cell.length_b   1.000
_cell.length_c   1.000
_cell.angle_alpha   90.00
_cell.angle_beta   90.00
_cell.angle_gamma   90.00
#
_symmetry.space_group_name_H-M   'P 1'
#
loop_
_entity.id
_entity.type
_entity.pdbx_description
1 polymer ?
#
loop_
_entity_poly.entity_id
_entity_poly.type
_entity_poly.pdbx_seq_one_letter_code
_entity_poly.pdbx_strand_id
1 'polypeptide(L)'
;MDGTLIGNKHIVAISINCIEGGSQCQAAKNLIPLGLFEVQKENTELLRQSLPSEFINDIKSVKYISIGEKNISIRIRLGGDLMNAVYVFGLAGFSSNHPCIFCTQHKDDLHVTDDTANDKTVTEGKGKNKQTITIHVGPTSCHDLTKKVRSLTEQTLCLTKNTNELGYKCEPLFGDLFDYQDYCADTLHMKLRVFDVILKDMLAYASRTGKCGGEHLAIIERKIKILNQHCERTVGKRFFFQVDTDDKNKTISSHGKLSGHLQDLFFVDSFPYDDILNGEIAKSARIVVNKFKEILVEVKHTSIRRKGILKRLSLEFVKEFRQSGFRTTVTPYIHIIGNHLFEFDELSNLGDYNMQGVEKNNDLLSRLYFSSTNPARNPLLTMLQKLDRIRVSLDYEMRCEANTRYVKSFSRYSNKDSHVKNKEIFIYVIC
;
A
#
# COMPACT_ATOMS: atom_id res chain seq x y z
N MET A 1 -6.07 -5.88 -11.53
CA MET A 1 -5.36 -4.61 -11.71
C MET A 1 -6.38 -3.53 -11.50
N ASP A 2 -6.24 -2.73 -10.45
CA ASP A 2 -7.17 -1.63 -10.15
C ASP A 2 -6.98 -0.51 -11.18
N GLY A 3 -7.37 -0.77 -12.43
CA GLY A 3 -7.20 0.13 -13.56
C GLY A 3 -8.17 1.30 -13.44
N THR A 4 -7.74 2.50 -13.79
CA THR A 4 -8.67 3.63 -13.84
C THR A 4 -9.71 3.36 -14.92
N LEU A 5 -10.96 3.12 -14.49
CA LEU A 5 -12.08 2.95 -15.40
C LEU A 5 -12.44 4.33 -15.96
N ILE A 6 -12.09 4.55 -17.22
CA ILE A 6 -12.30 5.82 -17.91
C ILE A 6 -13.27 5.57 -19.07
N GLY A 7 -14.54 5.92 -18.85
CA GLY A 7 -15.64 5.52 -19.73
C GLY A 7 -15.89 4.02 -19.62
N ASN A 8 -15.76 3.29 -20.74
CA ASN A 8 -15.89 1.83 -20.80
C ASN A 8 -14.55 1.10 -20.97
N LYS A 9 -13.43 1.80 -20.74
CA LYS A 9 -12.07 1.29 -20.95
C LYS A 9 -11.33 1.27 -19.64
N HIS A 10 -10.59 0.20 -19.37
CA HIS A 10 -9.58 0.21 -18.31
C HIS A 10 -8.27 0.70 -18.91
N ILE A 11 -7.72 1.75 -18.31
CA ILE A 11 -6.44 2.32 -18.73
C ILE A 11 -5.44 2.06 -17.61
N VAL A 12 -4.27 1.55 -17.98
CA VAL A 12 -3.12 1.37 -17.08
C VAL A 12 -2.02 2.32 -17.54
N ALA A 13 -1.47 3.10 -16.60
CA ALA A 13 -0.37 4.02 -16.83
C ALA A 13 0.92 3.51 -16.17
N ILE A 14 1.94 3.20 -16.94
CA ILE A 14 3.27 2.96 -16.35
C ILE A 14 3.96 4.31 -16.25
N SER A 15 4.39 4.70 -15.05
CA SER A 15 5.00 6.01 -14.78
C SER A 15 6.26 5.88 -13.95
N ILE A 16 7.13 6.88 -13.98
CA ILE A 16 8.33 6.95 -13.15
C ILE A 16 8.36 8.18 -12.28
N ASN A 17 9.06 8.09 -11.16
CA ASN A 17 9.33 9.20 -10.25
C ASN A 17 10.74 9.04 -9.66
N CYS A 18 11.31 10.14 -9.21
CA CYS A 18 12.59 10.14 -8.48
C CYS A 18 12.31 10.44 -7.02
N ILE A 19 12.38 9.45 -6.12
CA ILE A 19 11.88 9.57 -4.73
C ILE A 19 12.70 10.56 -3.88
N GLU A 20 13.98 10.79 -4.22
CA GLU A 20 14.83 11.71 -3.48
C GLU A 20 14.43 13.19 -3.56
N GLY A 21 13.41 13.55 -4.35
CA GLY A 21 12.81 14.89 -4.32
C GLY A 21 11.87 15.14 -3.12
N GLY A 22 11.68 14.15 -2.23
CA GLY A 22 10.88 14.25 -1.01
C GLY A 22 9.40 14.56 -1.28
N SER A 23 8.81 15.50 -0.53
CA SER A 23 7.38 15.87 -0.68
C SER A 23 6.97 16.31 -2.09
N GLN A 24 7.91 16.81 -2.90
CA GLN A 24 7.61 17.18 -4.29
C GLN A 24 7.24 15.97 -5.13
N CYS A 25 7.78 14.79 -4.83
CA CYS A 25 7.53 13.53 -5.54
C CYS A 25 6.09 13.05 -5.36
N GLN A 26 5.36 13.55 -4.36
CA GLN A 26 3.98 13.20 -4.06
C GLN A 26 2.95 14.04 -4.85
N ALA A 27 3.41 14.78 -5.86
CA ALA A 27 2.59 15.56 -6.76
C ALA A 27 2.49 14.91 -8.14
N ALA A 28 1.29 14.90 -8.72
CA ALA A 28 1.03 14.34 -10.06
C ALA A 28 1.99 14.88 -11.14
N LYS A 29 2.37 16.16 -11.02
CA LYS A 29 3.26 16.83 -12.00
C LYS A 29 4.64 16.18 -12.13
N ASN A 30 5.12 15.52 -11.08
CA ASN A 30 6.45 14.92 -11.02
C ASN A 30 6.48 13.43 -11.40
N LEU A 31 5.31 12.83 -11.65
CA LEU A 31 5.18 11.47 -12.17
C LEU A 31 5.20 11.47 -13.69
N ILE A 32 6.22 10.88 -14.30
CA ILE A 32 6.43 10.84 -15.75
C ILE A 32 5.81 9.54 -16.31
N PRO A 33 4.66 9.55 -17.02
CA PRO A 33 4.18 8.36 -17.70
C PRO A 33 5.18 7.98 -18.78
N LEU A 34 5.59 6.72 -18.74
CA LEU A 34 6.33 6.06 -19.79
C LEU A 34 5.40 5.45 -20.83
N GLY A 35 4.19 5.07 -20.44
CA GLY A 35 3.20 4.51 -21.36
C GLY A 35 1.79 4.48 -20.78
N LEU A 36 0.80 4.60 -21.66
CA LEU A 36 -0.62 4.37 -21.37
C LEU A 36 -1.11 3.18 -22.19
N PHE A 37 -1.71 2.21 -21.52
CA PHE A 37 -2.15 0.95 -22.10
C PHE A 37 -3.64 0.76 -21.87
N GLU A 38 -4.38 0.45 -22.91
CA GLU A 38 -5.77 0.03 -22.80
C GLU A 38 -5.81 -1.48 -22.55
N VAL A 39 -6.49 -1.88 -21.47
CA VAL A 39 -6.69 -3.29 -21.12
C VAL A 39 -8.18 -3.58 -21.12
N GLN A 40 -8.60 -4.61 -21.86
CA GLN A 40 -10.02 -5.00 -21.92
C GLN A 40 -10.48 -5.74 -20.65
N LYS A 41 -9.54 -6.36 -19.94
CA LYS A 41 -9.76 -7.08 -18.69
C LYS A 41 -8.48 -7.03 -17.86
N GLU A 42 -8.62 -7.10 -16.54
CA GLU A 42 -7.51 -7.28 -15.61
C GLU A 42 -6.82 -8.64 -15.85
N ASN A 43 -5.93 -8.70 -16.83
CA ASN A 43 -5.20 -9.91 -17.17
C ASN A 43 -3.72 -9.58 -17.35
N THR A 44 -2.90 -9.99 -16.38
CA THR A 44 -1.45 -9.83 -16.39
C THR A 44 -0.82 -10.36 -17.67
N GLU A 45 -1.34 -11.47 -18.20
CA GLU A 45 -0.81 -12.10 -19.41
C GLU A 45 -1.04 -11.24 -20.66
N LEU A 46 -2.23 -10.65 -20.82
CA LEU A 46 -2.51 -9.77 -21.95
C LEU A 46 -1.69 -8.47 -21.88
N LEU A 47 -1.53 -7.91 -20.68
CA LEU A 47 -0.70 -6.72 -20.51
C LEU A 47 0.78 -7.05 -20.81
N ARG A 48 1.28 -8.20 -20.34
CA ARG A 48 2.65 -8.67 -20.62
C ARG A 48 2.90 -8.82 -22.11
N GLN A 49 1.96 -9.43 -22.86
CA GLN A 49 2.05 -9.56 -24.32
C GLN A 49 1.99 -8.19 -25.05
N SER A 50 1.40 -7.18 -24.42
CA SER A 50 1.28 -5.83 -24.98
C SER A 50 2.50 -4.95 -24.67
N LEU A 51 3.36 -5.34 -23.74
CA LEU A 51 4.57 -4.60 -23.40
C LEU A 51 5.70 -4.97 -24.37
N PRO A 52 6.26 -4.01 -25.13
CA PRO A 52 7.40 -4.28 -25.99
C PRO A 52 8.59 -4.80 -25.19
N SER A 53 9.29 -5.83 -25.69
CA SER A 53 10.50 -6.34 -25.03
C SER A 53 11.59 -5.27 -24.92
N GLU A 54 11.69 -4.39 -25.93
CA GLU A 54 12.58 -3.22 -25.96
C GLU A 54 12.31 -2.29 -24.77
N PHE A 55 11.05 -2.07 -24.40
CA PHE A 55 10.69 -1.20 -23.27
C PHE A 55 11.29 -1.69 -21.95
N ILE A 56 11.26 -3.01 -21.71
CA ILE A 56 11.84 -3.62 -20.51
C ILE A 56 13.36 -3.58 -20.54
N ASN A 57 13.95 -3.86 -21.71
CA ASN A 57 15.40 -3.82 -21.90
C ASN A 57 15.96 -2.40 -21.71
N ASP A 58 15.26 -1.39 -22.21
CA ASP A 58 15.62 0.01 -22.06
C ASP A 58 15.65 0.40 -20.58
N ILE A 59 14.61 0.04 -19.82
CA ILE A 59 14.58 0.26 -18.37
C ILE A 59 15.76 -0.43 -17.68
N LYS A 60 16.03 -1.70 -17.99
CA LYS A 60 17.15 -2.47 -17.41
C LYS A 60 18.52 -1.87 -17.74
N SER A 61 18.63 -1.18 -18.87
CA SER A 61 19.88 -0.55 -19.31
C SER A 61 20.25 0.69 -18.49
N VAL A 62 19.26 1.35 -17.87
CA VAL A 62 19.46 2.58 -17.10
C VAL A 62 20.09 2.27 -15.74
N LYS A 63 21.42 2.30 -15.69
CA LYS A 63 22.20 2.09 -14.46
C LYS A 63 22.82 3.36 -13.89
N TYR A 64 23.05 4.36 -14.73
CA TYR A 64 23.72 5.60 -14.35
C TYR A 64 23.15 6.78 -15.13
N ILE A 65 23.19 7.97 -14.52
CA ILE A 65 23.02 9.25 -15.19
C ILE A 65 24.24 10.13 -14.95
N SER A 66 24.67 10.83 -16.01
CA SER A 66 25.74 11.81 -15.93
C SER A 66 25.14 13.21 -15.79
N ILE A 67 25.44 13.89 -14.68
CA ILE A 67 25.05 15.28 -14.44
C ILE A 67 26.34 16.09 -14.26
N GLY A 68 26.72 16.81 -15.30
CA GLY A 68 28.04 17.45 -15.37
C GLY A 68 29.16 16.40 -15.32
N GLU A 69 30.10 16.56 -14.39
CA GLU A 69 31.20 15.61 -14.17
C GLU A 69 30.84 14.46 -13.23
N LYS A 70 29.63 14.46 -12.66
CA LYS A 70 29.20 13.43 -11.70
C LYS A 70 28.44 12.32 -12.41
N ASN A 71 28.94 11.10 -12.25
CA ASN A 71 28.18 9.89 -12.56
C ASN A 71 27.42 9.44 -11.31
N ILE A 72 26.11 9.39 -11.42
CA ILE A 72 25.21 8.98 -10.35
C ILE A 72 24.60 7.64 -10.75
N SER A 73 24.81 6.63 -9.90
CA SER A 73 24.15 5.33 -10.00
C SER A 73 22.66 5.46 -9.74
N ILE A 74 21.89 4.71 -10.52
CA ILE A 74 20.44 4.62 -10.43
C ILE A 74 20.09 3.25 -9.88
N ARG A 75 19.25 3.22 -8.84
CA ARG A 75 18.53 2.01 -8.42
C ARG A 75 17.08 2.16 -8.82
N ILE A 76 16.55 1.16 -9.53
CA ILE A 76 15.15 1.11 -9.94
C ILE A 76 14.38 0.24 -8.94
N ARG A 77 13.25 0.73 -8.45
CA ARG A 77 12.36 -0.01 -7.54
C ARG A 77 10.91 0.02 -8.04
N LEU A 78 10.13 -0.97 -7.62
CA LEU A 78 8.72 -1.09 -7.95
C LEU A 78 7.86 -0.34 -6.91
N GLY A 79 7.02 0.57 -7.41
CA GLY A 79 5.99 1.25 -6.62
C GLY A 79 4.58 0.84 -7.05
N GLY A 80 3.67 0.76 -6.09
CA GLY A 80 2.26 0.44 -6.32
C GLY A 80 1.57 0.13 -4.99
N ASP A 81 0.24 0.10 -4.99
CA ASP A 81 -0.46 -0.49 -3.86
C ASP A 81 -0.23 -2.00 -3.82
N LEU A 82 -0.55 -2.65 -2.69
CA LEU A 82 -0.29 -4.08 -2.55
C LEU A 82 -1.05 -4.92 -3.59
N MET A 83 -2.22 -4.46 -4.05
CA MET A 83 -3.01 -5.19 -5.04
C MET A 83 -2.31 -5.17 -6.39
N ASN A 84 -1.83 -4.01 -6.83
CA ASN A 84 -0.99 -3.84 -8.00
C ASN A 84 0.24 -4.76 -7.93
N ALA A 85 0.94 -4.77 -6.80
CA ALA A 85 2.13 -5.56 -6.63
C ALA A 85 1.85 -7.08 -6.76
N VAL A 86 0.73 -7.57 -6.21
CA VAL A 86 0.25 -8.95 -6.44
C VAL A 86 0.08 -9.23 -7.93
N TYR A 87 -0.48 -8.31 -8.72
CA TYR A 87 -0.65 -8.49 -10.16
C TYR A 87 0.68 -8.46 -10.91
N VAL A 88 1.56 -7.52 -10.57
CA VAL A 88 2.88 -7.36 -11.20
C VAL A 88 3.74 -8.60 -10.97
N PHE A 89 3.71 -9.19 -9.77
CA PHE A 89 4.43 -10.43 -9.47
C PHE A 89 3.66 -11.71 -9.83
N GLY A 90 2.47 -11.63 -10.41
CA GLY A 90 1.72 -12.82 -10.84
C GLY A 90 1.27 -13.73 -9.69
N LEU A 91 0.87 -13.16 -8.56
CA LEU A 91 0.40 -13.88 -7.36
C LEU A 91 -1.13 -14.15 -7.40
N ALA A 92 -1.57 -15.15 -6.63
CA ALA A 92 -2.97 -15.58 -6.57
C ALA A 92 -3.92 -14.62 -5.80
N GLY A 93 -3.39 -13.56 -5.18
CA GLY A 93 -4.17 -12.53 -4.50
C GLY A 93 -4.37 -12.74 -3.00
N PHE A 94 -5.09 -11.80 -2.37
CA PHE A 94 -5.26 -11.73 -0.91
C PHE A 94 -6.16 -12.81 -0.31
N SER A 95 -7.01 -13.43 -1.13
CA SER A 95 -7.84 -14.57 -0.71
C SER A 95 -7.07 -15.90 -0.76
N SER A 96 -5.84 -15.89 -1.27
CA SER A 96 -5.00 -17.09 -1.32
C SER A 96 -4.56 -17.52 0.08
N ASN A 97 -4.06 -18.76 0.17
CA ASN A 97 -3.46 -19.26 1.39
C ASN A 97 -2.13 -18.59 1.73
N HIS A 98 -1.49 -17.88 0.78
CA HIS A 98 -0.20 -17.22 0.98
C HIS A 98 -0.26 -15.77 0.48
N PRO A 99 -0.99 -14.88 1.18
CA PRO A 99 -1.36 -13.57 0.65
C PRO A 99 -0.28 -12.49 0.83
N CYS A 100 0.82 -12.79 1.53
CA CYS A 100 1.95 -11.87 1.65
C CYS A 100 2.76 -11.83 0.34
N ILE A 101 3.18 -10.63 -0.04
CA ILE A 101 4.04 -10.40 -1.19
C ILE A 101 5.52 -10.69 -0.91
N PHE A 102 5.96 -10.61 0.34
CA PHE A 102 7.38 -10.77 0.68
C PHE A 102 7.75 -12.20 1.08
N CYS A 103 6.78 -12.95 1.61
CA CYS A 103 7.03 -14.30 2.11
C CYS A 103 5.90 -15.28 1.77
N THR A 104 6.18 -16.57 1.94
CA THR A 104 5.25 -17.67 1.72
C THR A 104 4.52 -18.09 3.00
N GLN A 105 4.36 -17.20 3.98
CA GLN A 105 3.61 -17.51 5.21
C GLN A 105 2.14 -17.83 4.91
N HIS A 106 1.60 -18.88 5.54
CA HIS A 106 0.19 -19.24 5.41
C HIS A 106 -0.72 -18.19 6.06
N LYS A 107 -1.91 -17.95 5.50
CA LYS A 107 -2.87 -16.92 5.94
C LYS A 107 -3.26 -17.03 7.43
N ASP A 108 -3.29 -18.25 7.95
CA ASP A 108 -3.63 -18.54 9.34
C ASP A 108 -2.50 -18.14 10.30
N ASP A 109 -1.27 -18.02 9.78
CA ASP A 109 -0.04 -17.76 10.54
C ASP A 109 0.54 -16.37 10.29
N LEU A 110 -0.20 -15.49 9.62
CA LEU A 110 0.20 -14.10 9.36
C LEU A 110 0.42 -13.28 10.63
N HIS A 111 -0.19 -13.70 11.74
CA HIS A 111 -0.04 -13.08 13.05
C HIS A 111 1.26 -13.47 13.76
N VAL A 112 1.96 -14.49 13.27
CA VAL A 112 3.20 -14.95 13.88
C VAL A 112 4.29 -13.93 13.60
N THR A 113 5.01 -13.57 14.66
CA THR A 113 6.15 -12.65 14.67
C THR A 113 7.32 -13.30 15.40
N ASP A 114 8.45 -12.60 15.49
CA ASP A 114 9.60 -13.02 16.31
C ASP A 114 9.18 -13.41 17.74
N ASP A 115 8.26 -12.65 18.35
CA ASP A 115 7.82 -12.84 19.75
C ASP A 115 6.85 -14.02 19.95
N THR A 116 6.27 -14.54 18.86
CA THR A 116 5.20 -15.55 18.92
C THR A 116 5.49 -16.79 18.07
N ALA A 117 6.73 -16.94 17.61
CA ALA A 117 7.19 -18.11 16.89
C ALA A 117 6.95 -19.39 17.69
N ASN A 118 6.56 -20.46 17.03
CA ASN A 118 6.24 -21.74 17.68
C ASN A 118 6.44 -22.92 16.74
N ASP A 119 6.55 -24.11 17.33
CA ASP A 119 6.57 -25.36 16.59
C ASP A 119 5.14 -25.92 16.51
N LYS A 120 4.72 -26.30 15.30
CA LYS A 120 3.43 -26.94 15.06
C LYS A 120 3.61 -28.35 14.57
N THR A 121 2.87 -29.25 15.19
CA THR A 121 2.78 -30.64 14.75
C THR A 121 1.69 -30.76 13.68
N VAL A 122 2.08 -31.15 12.47
CA VAL A 122 1.19 -31.39 11.34
C VAL A 122 1.21 -32.88 11.01
N THR A 123 0.03 -33.48 10.86
CA THR A 123 -0.09 -34.86 10.40
C THR A 123 -0.54 -34.86 8.94
N GLU A 124 0.32 -35.35 8.06
CA GLU A 124 0.05 -35.48 6.63
C GLU A 124 -0.20 -36.94 6.24
N GLY A 125 -0.98 -37.15 5.17
CA GLY A 125 -1.32 -38.47 4.65
C GLY A 125 -2.68 -39.04 5.10
N LYS A 126 -3.05 -40.19 4.54
CA LYS A 126 -4.31 -40.91 4.83
C LYS A 126 -4.03 -42.37 5.23
N GLY A 127 -4.83 -42.91 6.15
CA GLY A 127 -4.77 -44.32 6.57
C GLY A 127 -3.45 -44.69 7.26
N LYS A 128 -2.82 -45.79 6.82
CA LYS A 128 -1.55 -46.31 7.39
C LYS A 128 -0.32 -45.45 7.05
N ASN A 129 -0.43 -44.50 6.13
CA ASN A 129 0.66 -43.61 5.71
C ASN A 129 0.58 -42.23 6.38
N LYS A 130 -0.03 -42.13 7.57
CA LYS A 130 -0.02 -40.89 8.35
C LYS A 130 1.38 -40.66 8.90
N GLN A 131 2.00 -39.55 8.50
CA GLN A 131 3.26 -39.10 9.05
C GLN A 131 3.02 -37.83 9.86
N THR A 132 3.55 -37.80 11.07
CA THR A 132 3.53 -36.61 11.91
C THR A 132 4.87 -35.91 11.77
N ILE A 133 4.83 -34.66 11.30
CA ILE A 133 5.98 -33.80 11.13
C ILE A 133 5.83 -32.58 12.05
N THR A 134 6.94 -32.14 12.64
CA THR A 134 6.98 -30.88 13.38
C THR A 134 7.54 -29.81 12.46
N ILE A 135 6.77 -28.74 12.25
CA ILE A 135 7.12 -27.61 11.41
C ILE A 135 7.30 -26.38 12.29
N HIS A 136 8.45 -25.73 12.18
CA HIS A 136 8.68 -24.44 12.83
C HIS A 136 7.89 -23.34 12.09
N VAL A 137 7.00 -22.66 12.80
CA VAL A 137 6.30 -21.47 12.34
C VAL A 137 6.98 -20.27 12.99
N GLY A 138 8.00 -19.78 12.30
CA GLY A 138 8.82 -18.67 12.72
C GLY A 138 8.47 -17.35 12.03
N PRO A 139 9.20 -16.29 12.38
CA PRO A 139 9.13 -15.01 11.67
C PRO A 139 9.57 -15.19 10.22
N THR A 140 9.02 -14.36 9.35
CA THR A 140 9.39 -14.31 7.93
C THR A 140 10.22 -13.09 7.62
N SER A 141 10.90 -13.11 6.48
CA SER A 141 11.72 -11.99 6.01
C SER A 141 11.46 -11.69 4.53
N CYS A 142 11.69 -10.45 4.13
CA CYS A 142 11.75 -10.04 2.73
C CYS A 142 13.17 -10.15 2.12
N HIS A 143 14.20 -10.48 2.93
CA HIS A 143 15.61 -10.57 2.49
C HIS A 143 16.28 -11.92 2.83
N ASP A 144 15.86 -12.60 3.90
CA ASP A 144 16.51 -13.83 4.39
C ASP A 144 15.90 -15.08 3.75
N LEU A 145 16.68 -15.73 2.89
CA LEU A 145 16.31 -16.97 2.17
C LEU A 145 15.97 -18.12 3.13
N THR A 146 16.45 -18.09 4.37
CA THR A 146 16.12 -19.12 5.38
C THR A 146 14.75 -18.90 6.03
N LYS A 147 14.12 -17.73 5.79
CA LYS A 147 12.88 -17.30 6.45
C LYS A 147 11.70 -17.13 5.47
N LYS A 148 11.52 -18.13 4.60
CA LYS A 148 10.35 -18.25 3.70
C LYS A 148 10.13 -17.03 2.79
N VAL A 149 11.20 -16.33 2.40
CA VAL A 149 11.13 -15.20 1.46
C VAL A 149 10.64 -15.68 0.08
N ARG A 150 9.91 -14.84 -0.63
CA ARG A 150 9.56 -15.10 -2.04
C ARG A 150 10.75 -14.80 -2.95
N SER A 151 10.88 -15.56 -4.03
CA SER A 151 11.88 -15.31 -5.08
C SER A 151 11.34 -15.68 -6.46
N LEU A 152 11.86 -15.02 -7.50
CA LEU A 152 11.55 -15.38 -8.89
C LEU A 152 11.95 -16.82 -9.23
N THR A 153 13.06 -17.31 -8.65
CA THR A 153 13.51 -18.70 -8.82
C THR A 153 12.50 -19.69 -8.27
N GLU A 154 12.00 -19.48 -7.05
CA GLU A 154 10.97 -20.33 -6.45
C GLU A 154 9.67 -20.29 -7.27
N GLN A 155 9.26 -19.09 -7.69
CA GLN A 155 8.08 -18.91 -8.54
C GLN A 155 8.20 -19.72 -9.84
N THR A 156 9.34 -19.66 -10.52
CA THR A 156 9.59 -20.40 -11.76
C THR A 156 9.49 -21.91 -11.54
N LEU A 157 10.05 -22.41 -10.43
CA LEU A 157 9.98 -23.82 -10.05
C LEU A 157 8.55 -24.28 -9.74
N CYS A 158 7.73 -23.45 -9.10
CA CYS A 158 6.33 -23.77 -8.82
C CYS A 158 5.48 -23.79 -10.10
N LEU A 159 5.67 -22.80 -10.98
CA LEU A 159 4.93 -22.70 -12.24
C LEU A 159 5.26 -23.85 -13.20
N THR A 160 6.53 -24.25 -13.30
CA THR A 160 6.93 -25.41 -14.13
C THR A 160 6.35 -26.73 -13.63
N LYS A 161 6.16 -26.87 -12.31
CA LYS A 161 5.51 -28.03 -11.70
C LYS A 161 3.97 -27.95 -11.71
N ASN A 162 3.39 -26.84 -12.18
CA ASN A 162 1.95 -26.55 -12.09
C ASN A 162 1.39 -26.69 -10.67
N THR A 163 2.17 -26.34 -9.64
CA THR A 163 1.69 -26.32 -8.25
C THR A 163 1.30 -24.90 -7.85
N ASN A 164 0.10 -24.76 -7.27
CA ASN A 164 -0.37 -23.48 -6.71
C ASN A 164 -0.24 -23.45 -5.17
N GLU A 165 0.67 -24.26 -4.63
CA GLU A 165 0.79 -24.44 -3.18
C GLU A 165 1.25 -23.16 -2.47
N LEU A 166 2.10 -22.35 -3.12
CA LEU A 166 2.65 -21.12 -2.53
C LEU A 166 2.00 -19.83 -3.06
N GLY A 167 0.90 -19.96 -3.79
CA GLY A 167 0.13 -18.81 -4.33
C GLY A 167 0.76 -18.13 -5.56
N TYR A 168 1.69 -18.78 -6.26
CA TYR A 168 2.20 -18.33 -7.56
C TYR A 168 1.21 -18.72 -8.67
N LYS A 169 0.75 -17.73 -9.46
CA LYS A 169 -0.31 -17.93 -10.46
C LYS A 169 0.19 -17.88 -11.90
N CYS A 170 1.07 -16.93 -12.22
CA CYS A 170 1.64 -16.77 -13.55
C CYS A 170 3.02 -16.12 -13.47
N GLU A 171 3.69 -15.98 -14.61
CA GLU A 171 4.93 -15.20 -14.71
C GLU A 171 4.69 -13.73 -14.33
N PRO A 172 5.69 -13.05 -13.74
CA PRO A 172 5.62 -11.62 -13.47
C PRO A 172 5.43 -10.79 -14.74
N LEU A 173 4.73 -9.66 -14.61
CA LEU A 173 4.44 -8.73 -15.70
C LEU A 173 5.71 -8.22 -16.40
N PHE A 174 6.76 -7.96 -15.63
CA PHE A 174 8.02 -7.42 -16.14
C PHE A 174 9.15 -8.46 -16.19
N GLY A 175 8.81 -9.74 -16.14
CA GLY A 175 9.79 -10.83 -16.06
C GLY A 175 10.73 -10.65 -14.87
N ASP A 176 12.03 -10.64 -15.15
CA ASP A 176 13.15 -10.50 -14.22
C ASP A 176 13.61 -9.04 -14.00
N LEU A 177 12.83 -8.03 -14.44
CA LEU A 177 13.17 -6.63 -14.16
C LEU A 177 13.15 -6.30 -12.66
N PHE A 178 12.24 -6.90 -11.91
CA PHE A 178 12.08 -6.68 -10.46
C PHE A 178 12.04 -8.00 -9.74
N ASP A 179 12.78 -8.10 -8.63
CA ASP A 179 12.58 -9.15 -7.63
C ASP A 179 11.66 -8.63 -6.51
N TYR A 180 11.18 -9.53 -5.64
CA TYR A 180 10.25 -9.19 -4.56
C TYR A 180 10.82 -8.13 -3.59
N GLN A 181 12.14 -8.11 -3.40
CA GLN A 181 12.86 -7.12 -2.58
C GLN A 181 12.91 -5.70 -3.21
N ASP A 182 12.63 -5.59 -4.52
CA ASP A 182 12.60 -4.29 -5.21
C ASP A 182 11.27 -3.56 -5.01
N TYR A 183 10.26 -4.23 -4.45
CA TYR A 183 9.00 -3.62 -4.06
C TYR A 183 9.08 -3.02 -2.65
N CYS A 184 8.69 -1.76 -2.53
CA CYS A 184 8.54 -1.10 -1.23
C CYS A 184 7.06 -1.02 -0.85
N ALA A 185 6.74 -1.33 0.41
CA ALA A 185 5.37 -1.24 0.90
C ALA A 185 4.85 0.21 0.85
N ASP A 186 3.69 0.40 0.22
CA ASP A 186 3.03 1.71 0.18
C ASP A 186 2.45 2.09 1.54
N THR A 187 2.98 3.17 2.11
CA THR A 187 2.56 3.70 3.40
C THR A 187 1.17 4.35 3.37
N LEU A 188 0.69 4.85 2.22
CA LEU A 188 -0.65 5.42 2.08
C LEU A 188 -1.72 4.33 2.19
N HIS A 189 -1.65 3.31 1.34
CA HIS A 189 -2.63 2.22 1.38
C HIS A 189 -2.50 1.37 2.63
N MET A 190 -1.30 1.19 3.18
CA MET A 190 -1.14 0.56 4.50
C MET A 190 -1.96 1.31 5.57
N LYS A 191 -1.84 2.64 5.63
CA LYS A 191 -2.64 3.48 6.54
C LYS A 191 -4.13 3.26 6.34
N LEU A 192 -4.59 3.44 5.09
CA LEU A 192 -6.00 3.34 4.74
C LEU A 192 -6.59 1.98 5.16
N ARG A 193 -5.94 0.89 4.79
CA ARG A 193 -6.45 -0.47 4.99
C ARG A 193 -6.40 -0.92 6.44
N VAL A 194 -5.37 -0.54 7.20
CA VAL A 194 -5.28 -0.89 8.62
C VAL A 194 -6.32 -0.13 9.43
N PHE A 195 -6.51 1.17 9.20
CA PHE A 195 -7.58 1.92 9.85
C PHE A 195 -8.98 1.42 9.47
N ASP A 196 -9.22 1.07 8.20
CA ASP A 196 -10.49 0.47 7.77
C ASP A 196 -10.77 -0.85 8.53
N VAL A 197 -9.76 -1.69 8.74
CA VAL A 197 -9.89 -2.94 9.50
C VAL A 197 -10.22 -2.66 10.96
N ILE A 198 -9.48 -1.74 11.60
CA ILE A 198 -9.72 -1.35 13.00
C ILE A 198 -11.14 -0.80 13.16
N LEU A 199 -11.55 0.14 12.29
CA LEU A 199 -12.89 0.71 12.33
C LEU A 199 -13.95 -0.37 12.13
N LYS A 200 -13.81 -1.23 11.13
CA LYS A 200 -14.76 -2.31 10.86
C LYS A 200 -14.94 -3.23 12.07
N ASP A 201 -13.84 -3.62 12.72
CA ASP A 201 -13.91 -4.49 13.88
C ASP A 201 -14.51 -3.76 15.10
N MET A 202 -14.22 -2.47 15.29
CA MET A 202 -14.88 -1.64 16.30
C MET A 202 -16.39 -1.54 16.07
N LEU A 203 -16.84 -1.30 14.83
CA LEU A 203 -18.27 -1.24 14.49
C LEU A 203 -18.96 -2.60 14.71
N ALA A 204 -18.29 -3.70 14.34
CA ALA A 204 -18.78 -5.05 14.57
C ALA A 204 -18.96 -5.33 16.07
N TYR A 205 -18.01 -4.91 16.91
CA TYR A 205 -18.14 -4.99 18.36
C TYR A 205 -19.23 -4.07 18.91
N ALA A 206 -19.29 -2.82 18.46
CA ALA A 206 -20.29 -1.86 18.88
C ALA A 206 -21.73 -2.33 18.58
N SER A 207 -21.90 -3.14 17.53
CA SER A 207 -23.17 -3.77 17.15
C SER A 207 -23.60 -4.90 18.11
N ARG A 208 -22.68 -5.48 18.90
CA ARG A 208 -23.00 -6.54 19.88
C ARG A 208 -23.55 -5.94 21.17
N THR A 209 -24.86 -5.76 21.22
CA THR A 209 -25.53 -5.13 22.38
C THR A 209 -25.91 -6.09 23.50
N GLY A 210 -25.95 -7.40 23.23
CA GLY A 210 -26.52 -8.41 24.15
C GLY A 210 -28.04 -8.32 24.32
N LYS A 211 -28.72 -7.47 23.55
CA LYS A 211 -30.18 -7.26 23.53
C LYS A 211 -30.78 -7.70 22.20
N CYS A 212 -32.11 -7.81 22.14
CA CYS A 212 -32.87 -8.22 20.95
C CYS A 212 -33.97 -7.20 20.60
N GLY A 213 -34.47 -7.25 19.36
CA GLY A 213 -35.65 -6.49 18.92
C GLY A 213 -35.47 -4.96 19.00
N GLY A 214 -36.48 -4.27 19.53
CA GLY A 214 -36.49 -2.79 19.61
C GLY A 214 -35.42 -2.20 20.54
N GLU A 215 -35.07 -2.89 21.63
CA GLU A 215 -34.04 -2.42 22.57
C GLU A 215 -32.66 -2.45 21.93
N HIS A 216 -32.35 -3.51 21.18
CA HIS A 216 -31.13 -3.61 20.38
C HIS A 216 -31.02 -2.45 19.38
N LEU A 217 -32.10 -2.18 18.65
CA LEU A 217 -32.14 -1.09 17.67
C LEU A 217 -31.92 0.27 18.33
N ALA A 218 -32.58 0.55 19.45
CA ALA A 218 -32.42 1.81 20.17
C ALA A 218 -30.97 2.05 20.65
N ILE A 219 -30.27 1.00 21.07
CA ILE A 219 -28.85 1.09 21.44
C ILE A 219 -27.98 1.38 20.20
N ILE A 220 -28.20 0.66 19.09
CA ILE A 220 -27.47 0.89 17.84
C ILE A 220 -27.68 2.31 17.32
N GLU A 221 -28.92 2.80 17.29
CA GLU A 221 -29.25 4.16 16.82
C GLU A 221 -28.60 5.24 17.69
N ARG A 222 -28.54 5.01 19.02
CA ARG A 222 -27.81 5.89 19.93
C ARG A 222 -26.32 5.95 19.57
N LYS A 223 -25.67 4.79 19.36
CA LYS A 223 -24.25 4.74 18.99
C LYS A 223 -23.97 5.39 17.64
N ILE A 224 -24.84 5.15 16.65
CA ILE A 224 -24.79 5.79 15.33
C ILE A 224 -24.88 7.31 15.46
N LYS A 225 -25.79 7.82 16.29
CA LYS A 225 -25.92 9.26 16.54
C LYS A 225 -24.62 9.85 17.07
N ILE A 226 -23.98 9.19 18.04
CA ILE A 226 -22.69 9.62 18.61
C ILE A 226 -21.60 9.61 17.55
N LEU A 227 -21.48 8.52 16.78
CA LEU A 227 -20.52 8.40 15.69
C LEU A 227 -20.71 9.46 14.61
N ASN A 228 -21.95 9.73 14.21
CA ASN A 228 -22.27 10.76 13.21
C ASN A 228 -22.00 12.17 13.74
N GLN A 229 -22.31 12.46 15.01
CA GLN A 229 -21.97 13.74 15.62
C GLN A 229 -20.46 13.96 15.71
N HIS A 230 -19.69 12.90 16.00
CA HIS A 230 -18.23 12.95 15.98
C HIS A 230 -17.70 13.16 14.56
N CYS A 231 -18.22 12.39 13.60
CA CYS A 231 -17.83 12.49 12.18
C CYS A 231 -18.14 13.87 11.59
N GLU A 232 -19.29 14.45 11.91
CA GLU A 232 -19.64 15.80 11.48
C GLU A 232 -18.69 16.84 12.10
N ARG A 233 -18.41 16.75 13.41
CA ARG A 233 -17.52 17.69 14.11
C ARG A 233 -16.07 17.64 13.63
N THR A 234 -15.57 16.45 13.32
CA THR A 234 -14.15 16.23 13.01
C THR A 234 -13.85 16.18 11.51
N VAL A 235 -14.73 15.58 10.74
CA VAL A 235 -14.53 15.29 9.30
C VAL A 235 -15.48 16.12 8.42
N GLY A 236 -16.54 16.72 8.99
CA GLY A 236 -17.54 17.48 8.24
C GLY A 236 -18.53 16.60 7.45
N LYS A 237 -18.57 15.29 7.71
CA LYS A 237 -19.50 14.36 7.03
C LYS A 237 -20.69 14.02 7.93
N ARG A 238 -21.89 14.34 7.45
CA ARG A 238 -23.17 13.96 8.09
C ARG A 238 -23.61 12.58 7.65
N PHE A 239 -24.32 11.86 8.53
CA PHE A 239 -24.95 10.56 8.25
C PHE A 239 -24.00 9.52 7.62
N PHE A 240 -22.73 9.56 8.02
CA PHE A 240 -21.73 8.63 7.51
C PHE A 240 -21.94 7.20 8.05
N PHE A 241 -22.51 7.05 9.24
CA PHE A 241 -22.85 5.76 9.84
C PHE A 241 -24.35 5.53 9.81
N GLN A 242 -24.76 4.29 9.56
CA GLN A 242 -26.15 3.89 9.45
C GLN A 242 -26.38 2.48 9.97
N VAL A 243 -27.66 2.13 10.12
CA VAL A 243 -28.06 0.75 10.40
C VAL A 243 -28.01 -0.01 9.10
N ASP A 244 -27.24 -1.08 9.08
CA ASP A 244 -27.29 -2.10 8.04
C ASP A 244 -28.13 -3.28 8.51
N THR A 245 -28.83 -3.92 7.58
CA THR A 245 -29.66 -5.09 7.88
C THR A 245 -29.18 -6.25 7.03
N ASP A 246 -28.51 -7.21 7.67
CA ASP A 246 -28.02 -8.44 7.05
C ASP A 246 -28.74 -9.63 7.71
N ASP A 247 -29.47 -10.42 6.93
CA ASP A 247 -30.17 -11.64 7.37
C ASP A 247 -30.90 -11.50 8.74
N LYS A 248 -31.67 -10.40 8.90
CA LYS A 248 -32.42 -10.00 10.11
C LYS A 248 -31.60 -9.45 11.28
N ASN A 249 -30.27 -9.44 11.19
CA ASN A 249 -29.39 -8.79 12.16
C ASN A 249 -29.17 -7.33 11.78
N LYS A 250 -29.33 -6.43 12.76
CA LYS A 250 -29.06 -5.01 12.59
C LYS A 250 -27.65 -4.72 13.07
N THR A 251 -26.84 -4.09 12.24
CA THR A 251 -25.45 -3.76 12.57
C THR A 251 -25.15 -2.30 12.22
N ILE A 252 -24.06 -1.78 12.77
CA ILE A 252 -23.56 -0.46 12.42
C ILE A 252 -22.63 -0.60 11.22
N SER A 253 -22.93 0.11 10.14
CA SER A 253 -22.06 0.21 8.97
C SER A 253 -21.72 1.67 8.64
N SER A 254 -20.70 1.85 7.80
CA SER A 254 -20.33 3.16 7.25
C SER A 254 -20.71 3.25 5.77
N HIS A 255 -21.21 4.41 5.37
CA HIS A 255 -21.57 4.73 3.99
C HIS A 255 -20.34 5.20 3.21
N GLY A 256 -19.48 4.24 2.88
CA GLY A 256 -18.24 4.46 2.12
C GLY A 256 -16.99 4.46 2.99
N LYS A 257 -15.90 5.04 2.48
CA LYS A 257 -14.59 5.06 3.13
C LYS A 257 -14.12 6.48 3.41
N LEU A 258 -13.32 6.61 4.47
CA LEU A 258 -12.62 7.85 4.77
C LEU A 258 -11.30 7.87 3.99
N SER A 259 -11.00 9.00 3.35
CA SER A 259 -9.68 9.19 2.74
C SER A 259 -8.61 9.34 3.82
N GLY A 260 -7.33 9.28 3.44
CA GLY A 260 -6.24 9.24 4.40
C GLY A 260 -6.20 10.46 5.32
N HIS A 261 -6.50 11.65 4.82
CA HIS A 261 -6.59 12.87 5.65
C HIS A 261 -7.78 12.83 6.60
N LEU A 262 -8.93 12.31 6.13
CA LEU A 262 -10.14 12.22 6.94
C LEU A 262 -10.02 11.17 8.04
N GLN A 263 -9.26 10.09 7.83
CA GLN A 263 -8.95 9.12 8.89
C GLN A 263 -8.12 9.75 10.01
N ASP A 264 -7.15 10.63 9.68
CA ASP A 264 -6.34 11.33 10.68
C ASP A 264 -7.21 12.26 11.54
N LEU A 265 -8.20 12.94 10.93
CA LEU A 265 -9.16 13.79 11.63
C LEU A 265 -10.21 12.99 12.42
N PHE A 266 -10.60 11.83 11.91
CA PHE A 266 -11.62 11.00 12.55
C PHE A 266 -11.09 10.34 13.83
N PHE A 267 -9.89 9.76 13.78
CA PHE A 267 -9.24 9.16 14.93
C PHE A 267 -8.43 10.19 15.73
N VAL A 268 -9.02 11.32 16.12
CA VAL A 268 -8.39 12.25 17.07
C VAL A 268 -8.47 11.72 18.50
N ASP A 269 -7.74 12.33 19.42
CA ASP A 269 -7.71 11.93 20.84
C ASP A 269 -9.10 11.98 21.50
N SER A 270 -10.01 12.81 20.97
CA SER A 270 -11.39 12.92 21.42
C SER A 270 -12.34 11.90 20.77
N PHE A 271 -11.85 10.85 20.10
CA PHE A 271 -12.71 9.81 19.55
C PHE A 271 -13.52 9.14 20.68
N PRO A 272 -14.85 8.96 20.54
CA PRO A 272 -15.74 8.62 21.66
C PRO A 272 -15.74 7.12 21.98
N TYR A 273 -14.57 6.52 22.27
CA TYR A 273 -14.41 5.07 22.49
C TYR A 273 -15.38 4.52 23.54
N ASP A 274 -15.47 5.18 24.70
CA ASP A 274 -16.24 4.73 25.86
C ASP A 274 -17.76 4.83 25.65
N ASP A 275 -18.20 5.67 24.71
CA ASP A 275 -19.63 5.82 24.38
C ASP A 275 -20.12 4.75 23.39
N ILE A 276 -19.21 4.17 22.60
CA ILE A 276 -19.55 3.21 21.54
C ILE A 276 -19.20 1.76 21.90
N LEU A 277 -18.19 1.55 22.77
CA LEU A 277 -17.65 0.25 23.17
C LEU A 277 -17.74 0.09 24.69
N ASN A 278 -17.62 -1.16 25.18
CA ASN A 278 -17.51 -1.41 26.62
C ASN A 278 -16.08 -1.11 27.13
N GLY A 279 -15.90 -0.88 28.43
CA GLY A 279 -14.65 -0.33 28.99
C GLY A 279 -13.37 -1.06 28.57
N GLU A 280 -13.32 -2.39 28.68
CA GLU A 280 -12.13 -3.17 28.28
C GLU A 280 -11.84 -3.09 26.77
N ILE A 281 -12.86 -3.22 25.91
CA ILE A 281 -12.66 -3.13 24.45
C ILE A 281 -12.37 -1.68 24.03
N ALA A 282 -12.97 -0.69 24.68
CA ALA A 282 -12.70 0.73 24.44
C ALA A 282 -11.23 1.06 24.73
N LYS A 283 -10.69 0.55 25.85
CA LYS A 283 -9.28 0.68 26.22
C LYS A 283 -8.37 0.01 25.19
N SER A 284 -8.65 -1.24 24.83
CA SER A 284 -7.87 -1.98 23.83
C SER A 284 -7.89 -1.30 22.45
N ALA A 285 -9.06 -0.82 22.02
CA ALA A 285 -9.23 -0.07 20.78
C ALA A 285 -8.34 1.19 20.73
N ARG A 286 -8.32 1.95 21.82
CA ARG A 286 -7.50 3.15 21.96
C ARG A 286 -6.01 2.82 21.87
N ILE A 287 -5.57 1.76 22.55
CA ILE A 287 -4.17 1.30 22.53
C ILE A 287 -3.77 0.92 21.10
N VAL A 288 -4.57 0.10 20.42
CA VAL A 288 -4.29 -0.36 19.05
C VAL A 288 -4.18 0.83 18.08
N VAL A 289 -5.13 1.77 18.13
CA VAL A 289 -5.12 2.97 17.28
C VAL A 289 -3.88 3.82 17.55
N ASN A 290 -3.53 4.06 18.82
CA ASN A 290 -2.38 4.87 19.19
C ASN A 290 -1.06 4.21 18.78
N LYS A 291 -0.91 2.91 18.99
CA LYS A 291 0.26 2.15 18.53
C LYS A 291 0.43 2.20 17.02
N PHE A 292 -0.68 2.13 16.28
CA PHE A 292 -0.60 2.29 14.83
C PHE A 292 -0.19 3.71 14.41
N LYS A 293 -0.72 4.75 15.08
CA LYS A 293 -0.29 6.14 14.85
C LYS A 293 1.21 6.35 15.15
N GLU A 294 1.74 5.74 16.21
CA GLU A 294 3.18 5.77 16.53
C GLU A 294 4.01 5.24 15.35
N ILE A 295 3.60 4.13 14.74
CA ILE A 295 4.24 3.59 13.53
C ILE A 295 4.17 4.59 12.36
N LEU A 296 3.00 5.21 12.12
CA LEU A 296 2.82 6.17 11.03
C LEU A 296 3.64 7.47 11.19
N VAL A 297 3.98 7.84 12.43
CA VAL A 297 4.93 8.92 12.71
C VAL A 297 6.34 8.44 12.38
N GLU A 298 6.71 7.25 12.84
CA GLU A 298 8.07 6.73 12.73
C GLU A 298 8.49 6.43 11.28
N VAL A 299 7.57 5.97 10.42
CA VAL A 299 7.87 5.74 8.98
C VAL A 299 8.28 7.01 8.24
N LYS A 300 7.96 8.21 8.76
CA LYS A 300 8.35 9.50 8.16
C LYS A 300 9.73 9.98 8.62
N HIS A 301 10.36 9.28 9.57
CA HIS A 301 11.68 9.64 10.07
C HIS A 301 12.79 9.00 9.23
N THR A 302 13.97 9.61 9.28
CA THR A 302 15.17 9.12 8.63
C THR A 302 15.54 7.72 9.13
N SER A 303 16.14 6.86 8.30
CA SER A 303 16.63 5.53 8.69
C SER A 303 17.43 5.50 10.00
N ILE A 304 18.32 6.48 10.21
CA ILE A 304 19.14 6.60 11.43
C ILE A 304 18.27 6.72 12.69
N ARG A 305 17.23 7.55 12.64
CA ARG A 305 16.31 7.77 13.76
C ARG A 305 15.39 6.57 13.99
N ARG A 306 15.01 5.90 12.91
CA ARG A 306 14.05 4.81 12.90
C ARG A 306 14.61 3.47 13.38
N LYS A 307 15.92 3.27 13.20
CA LYS A 307 16.60 1.98 13.39
C LYS A 307 16.24 1.34 14.74
N GLY A 308 15.67 0.13 14.69
CA GLY A 308 15.26 -0.64 15.86
C GLY A 308 13.98 -0.14 16.55
N ILE A 309 13.66 1.15 16.50
CA ILE A 309 12.41 1.72 17.03
C ILE A 309 11.21 1.17 16.28
N LEU A 310 11.26 1.19 14.94
CA LEU A 310 10.16 0.71 14.10
C LEU A 310 9.87 -0.77 14.35
N LYS A 311 10.91 -1.61 14.47
CA LYS A 311 10.76 -3.03 14.79
C LYS A 311 10.00 -3.22 16.10
N ARG A 312 10.41 -2.54 17.16
CA ARG A 312 9.75 -2.61 18.47
C ARG A 312 8.28 -2.17 18.38
N LEU A 313 8.00 -1.02 17.76
CA LEU A 313 6.63 -0.51 17.61
C LEU A 313 5.74 -1.44 16.79
N SER A 314 6.28 -2.01 15.70
CA SER A 314 5.60 -3.01 14.87
C SER A 314 5.19 -4.26 15.64
N LEU A 315 6.12 -4.84 16.43
CA LEU A 315 5.86 -6.03 17.24
C LEU A 315 4.84 -5.73 18.35
N GLU A 316 5.01 -4.60 19.06
CA GLU A 316 4.04 -4.13 20.06
C GLU A 316 2.65 -3.96 19.45
N PHE A 317 2.54 -3.32 18.27
CA PHE A 317 1.26 -3.14 17.59
C PHE A 317 0.56 -4.46 17.26
N VAL A 318 1.26 -5.43 16.67
CA VAL A 318 0.66 -6.72 16.31
C VAL A 318 0.23 -7.48 17.57
N LYS A 319 1.03 -7.44 18.64
CA LYS A 319 0.69 -8.03 19.94
C LYS A 319 -0.58 -7.42 20.51
N GLU A 320 -0.67 -6.09 20.60
CA GLU A 320 -1.85 -5.38 21.12
C GLU A 320 -3.07 -5.61 20.21
N PHE A 321 -2.89 -5.60 18.89
CA PHE A 321 -3.97 -5.90 17.94
C PHE A 321 -4.56 -7.30 18.18
N ARG A 322 -3.70 -8.30 18.41
CA ARG A 322 -4.12 -9.68 18.72
C ARG A 322 -4.83 -9.81 20.06
N GLN A 323 -4.36 -9.08 21.07
CA GLN A 323 -4.93 -9.11 22.42
C GLN A 323 -6.21 -8.28 22.54
N SER A 324 -6.48 -7.38 21.58
CA SER A 324 -7.67 -6.51 21.58
C SER A 324 -9.02 -7.23 21.51
N GLY A 325 -9.04 -8.48 21.05
CA GLY A 325 -10.25 -9.25 20.81
C GLY A 325 -11.00 -8.89 19.52
N PHE A 326 -10.53 -7.91 18.73
CA PHE A 326 -11.17 -7.48 17.48
C PHE A 326 -11.42 -8.61 16.48
N ARG A 327 -10.39 -9.41 16.20
CA ARG A 327 -10.46 -10.55 15.29
C ARG A 327 -9.37 -11.57 15.57
N THR A 328 -9.59 -12.80 15.10
CA THR A 328 -8.65 -13.92 15.22
C THR A 328 -7.68 -14.03 14.05
N THR A 329 -7.87 -13.26 12.98
CA THR A 329 -7.01 -13.29 11.78
C THR A 329 -6.28 -11.97 11.59
N VAL A 330 -5.15 -12.01 10.89
CA VAL A 330 -4.33 -10.83 10.57
C VAL A 330 -4.38 -10.59 9.06
N THR A 331 -4.54 -9.33 8.65
CA THR A 331 -4.55 -8.97 7.23
C THR A 331 -3.12 -8.86 6.68
N PRO A 332 -2.91 -8.95 5.36
CA PRO A 332 -1.57 -8.84 4.76
C PRO A 332 -0.83 -7.56 5.16
N TYR A 333 -1.51 -6.41 5.25
CA TYR A 333 -0.87 -5.16 5.70
C TYR A 333 -0.44 -5.20 7.16
N ILE A 334 -1.24 -5.79 8.06
CA ILE A 334 -0.85 -5.94 9.47
C ILE A 334 0.32 -6.93 9.60
N HIS A 335 0.36 -7.99 8.79
CA HIS A 335 1.50 -8.89 8.71
C HIS A 335 2.77 -8.20 8.22
N ILE A 336 2.67 -7.39 7.15
CA ILE A 336 3.79 -6.58 6.65
C ILE A 336 4.30 -5.65 7.75
N ILE A 337 3.43 -5.01 8.53
CA ILE A 337 3.85 -4.20 9.68
C ILE A 337 4.67 -5.02 10.67
N GLY A 338 4.18 -6.20 11.06
CA GLY A 338 4.78 -7.05 12.09
C GLY A 338 6.05 -7.80 11.70
N ASN A 339 6.27 -8.06 10.41
CA ASN A 339 7.41 -8.89 9.95
C ASN A 339 8.34 -8.18 8.95
N HIS A 340 7.85 -7.22 8.17
CA HIS A 340 8.58 -6.72 6.98
C HIS A 340 8.84 -5.22 6.99
N LEU A 341 8.01 -4.41 7.63
CA LEU A 341 8.09 -2.95 7.53
C LEU A 341 9.44 -2.39 8.04
N PHE A 342 9.97 -2.99 9.10
CA PHE A 342 11.28 -2.61 9.67
C PHE A 342 12.47 -3.19 8.89
N GLU A 343 12.24 -4.09 7.93
CA GLU A 343 13.30 -4.62 7.06
C GLU A 343 13.68 -3.62 5.95
N PHE A 344 12.92 -2.53 5.80
CA PHE A 344 13.20 -1.40 4.91
C PHE A 344 14.01 -0.28 5.61
N ASP A 345 14.80 -0.62 6.63
CA ASP A 345 15.62 0.34 7.37
C ASP A 345 16.75 0.94 6.54
N GLU A 346 17.09 0.36 5.37
CA GLU A 346 18.03 0.95 4.42
C GLU A 346 17.46 2.18 3.70
N LEU A 347 16.13 2.34 3.67
CA LEU A 347 15.48 3.46 3.01
C LEU A 347 15.53 4.71 3.88
N SER A 348 16.00 5.83 3.31
CA SER A 348 16.13 7.09 4.03
C SER A 348 14.82 7.51 4.69
N ASN A 349 13.70 7.55 3.97
CA ASN A 349 12.40 7.93 4.51
C ASN A 349 11.27 7.12 3.87
N LEU A 350 10.67 6.18 4.60
CA LEU A 350 9.58 5.34 4.08
C LEU A 350 8.33 6.15 3.70
N GLY A 351 8.16 7.33 4.29
CA GLY A 351 7.09 8.26 3.94
C GLY A 351 7.18 8.80 2.51
N ASP A 352 8.37 8.79 1.88
CA ASP A 352 8.54 9.22 0.49
C ASP A 352 8.06 8.16 -0.52
N TYR A 353 7.86 6.92 -0.05
CA TYR A 353 7.34 5.78 -0.82
C TYR A 353 5.81 5.68 -0.72
N ASN A 354 5.14 6.80 -0.42
CA ASN A 354 3.69 6.86 -0.45
C ASN A 354 3.18 7.06 -1.88
N MET A 355 2.07 6.41 -2.22
CA MET A 355 1.49 6.47 -3.57
C MET A 355 0.60 7.71 -3.80
N GLN A 356 0.70 8.77 -3.00
CA GLN A 356 -0.22 9.91 -3.13
C GLN A 356 -0.06 10.66 -4.46
N GLY A 357 1.16 10.73 -5.01
CA GLY A 357 1.38 11.31 -6.33
C GLY A 357 0.63 10.54 -7.42
N VAL A 358 0.62 9.20 -7.30
CA VAL A 358 -0.01 8.28 -8.24
C VAL A 358 -1.51 8.49 -8.28
N GLU A 359 -2.16 8.54 -7.12
CA GLU A 359 -3.60 8.83 -7.01
C GLU A 359 -3.99 10.15 -7.67
N LYS A 360 -3.22 11.23 -7.39
CA LYS A 360 -3.44 12.53 -8.01
C LYS A 360 -3.24 12.50 -9.53
N ASN A 361 -2.35 11.62 -10.01
CA ASN A 361 -2.12 11.44 -11.44
C ASN A 361 -3.31 10.71 -12.08
N ASN A 362 -3.88 9.70 -11.44
CA ASN A 362 -5.12 9.04 -11.90
C ASN A 362 -6.29 10.03 -12.00
N ASP A 363 -6.44 10.92 -11.00
CA ASP A 363 -7.42 12.01 -11.05
C ASP A 363 -7.17 12.99 -12.20
N LEU A 364 -5.89 13.29 -12.50
CA LEU A 364 -5.52 14.14 -13.64
C LEU A 364 -5.84 13.45 -14.97
N LEU A 365 -5.44 12.19 -15.14
CA LEU A 365 -5.68 11.40 -16.34
C LEU A 365 -7.19 11.30 -16.65
N SER A 366 -8.00 11.01 -15.63
CA SER A 366 -9.46 10.98 -15.74
C SER A 366 -10.02 12.32 -16.21
N ARG A 367 -9.59 13.43 -15.59
CA ARG A 367 -10.01 14.78 -16.01
C ARG A 367 -9.57 15.11 -17.43
N LEU A 368 -8.35 14.75 -17.84
CA LEU A 368 -7.85 15.01 -19.19
C LEU A 368 -8.62 14.22 -20.25
N TYR A 369 -9.04 13.01 -19.93
CA TYR A 369 -9.90 12.22 -20.80
C TYR A 369 -11.26 12.89 -20.99
N PHE A 370 -11.99 13.18 -19.89
CA PHE A 370 -13.35 13.72 -19.96
C PHE A 370 -13.44 15.18 -20.41
N SER A 371 -12.37 15.98 -20.25
CA SER A 371 -12.31 17.37 -20.75
C SER A 371 -12.05 17.47 -22.26
N SER A 372 -11.86 16.36 -22.96
CA SER A 372 -11.67 16.35 -24.42
C SER A 372 -13.00 16.58 -25.13
N THR A 373 -13.20 17.77 -25.69
CA THR A 373 -14.42 18.16 -26.43
C THR A 373 -14.65 17.36 -27.71
N ASN A 374 -13.64 16.62 -28.19
CA ASN A 374 -13.77 15.50 -29.11
C ASN A 374 -12.97 14.35 -28.50
N PRO A 375 -13.56 13.19 -28.18
CA PRO A 375 -12.76 11.99 -28.00
C PRO A 375 -12.13 11.72 -29.37
N ALA A 376 -10.88 12.16 -29.55
CA ALA A 376 -10.15 11.88 -30.78
C ALA A 376 -10.23 10.36 -31.06
N ARG A 377 -10.12 9.95 -32.33
CA ARG A 377 -9.97 8.53 -32.71
C ARG A 377 -8.92 7.78 -31.87
N ASN A 378 -7.98 8.51 -31.24
CA ASN A 378 -7.01 8.00 -30.29
C ASN A 378 -7.01 8.80 -28.96
N PRO A 379 -7.82 8.41 -27.96
CA PRO A 379 -7.91 9.13 -26.68
C PRO A 379 -6.63 9.04 -25.84
N LEU A 380 -5.91 7.91 -25.89
CA LEU A 380 -4.65 7.74 -25.15
C LEU A 380 -3.56 8.69 -25.66
N LEU A 381 -3.40 8.81 -26.97
CA LEU A 381 -2.46 9.77 -27.58
C LEU A 381 -2.81 11.20 -27.19
N THR A 382 -4.10 11.54 -27.17
CA THR A 382 -4.57 12.87 -26.75
C THR A 382 -4.23 13.15 -25.29
N MET A 383 -4.40 12.17 -24.41
CA MET A 383 -4.01 12.28 -23.00
C MET A 383 -2.51 12.49 -22.86
N LEU A 384 -1.68 11.67 -23.53
CA LEU A 384 -0.23 11.81 -23.53
C LEU A 384 0.22 13.19 -24.01
N GLN A 385 -0.33 13.68 -25.13
CA GLN A 385 -0.02 15.00 -25.66
C GLN A 385 -0.42 16.13 -24.70
N LYS A 386 -1.57 16.02 -24.02
CA LYS A 386 -1.98 17.01 -23.02
C LYS A 386 -1.06 16.98 -21.79
N LEU A 387 -0.66 15.81 -21.32
CA LEU A 387 0.31 15.67 -20.22
C LEU A 387 1.65 16.30 -20.59
N ASP A 388 2.13 16.04 -21.81
CA ASP A 388 3.37 16.62 -22.32
C ASP A 388 3.29 18.16 -22.40
N ARG A 389 2.19 18.71 -22.92
CA ARG A 389 1.97 20.17 -22.95
C ARG A 389 1.96 20.80 -21.55
N ILE A 390 1.26 20.18 -20.59
CA ILE A 390 1.24 20.65 -19.19
C ILE A 390 2.67 20.69 -18.66
N ARG A 391 3.49 19.69 -18.95
CA ARG A 391 4.90 19.69 -18.52
C ARG A 391 5.75 20.74 -19.19
N VAL A 392 5.68 20.86 -20.51
CA VAL A 392 6.46 21.87 -21.24
C VAL A 392 6.11 23.28 -20.73
N SER A 393 4.83 23.54 -20.44
CA SER A 393 4.42 24.82 -19.84
C SER A 393 4.99 25.03 -18.44
N LEU A 394 5.06 23.97 -17.62
CA LEU A 394 5.62 24.03 -16.27
C LEU A 394 7.15 24.18 -16.26
N ASP A 395 7.86 23.49 -17.16
CA ASP A 395 9.29 23.65 -17.34
C ASP A 395 9.63 25.08 -17.78
N TYR A 396 8.78 25.67 -18.64
CA TYR A 396 8.90 27.07 -19.03
C TYR A 396 8.68 28.01 -17.83
N GLU A 397 7.62 27.82 -17.04
CA GLU A 397 7.36 28.60 -15.83
C GLU A 397 8.49 28.46 -14.80
N MET A 398 8.99 27.25 -14.55
CA MET A 398 10.12 26.99 -13.65
C MET A 398 11.41 27.64 -14.15
N ARG A 399 11.67 27.64 -15.47
CA ARG A 399 12.81 28.36 -16.06
C ARG A 399 12.64 29.88 -15.96
N CYS A 400 11.42 30.39 -16.14
CA CYS A 400 11.11 31.81 -15.93
C CYS A 400 11.29 32.22 -14.47
N GLU A 401 10.81 31.41 -13.51
CA GLU A 401 11.01 31.61 -12.07
C GLU A 401 12.46 31.48 -11.65
N ALA A 402 13.20 30.50 -12.20
CA ALA A 402 14.63 30.36 -11.97
C ALA A 402 15.40 31.56 -12.53
N ASN A 403 15.04 32.05 -13.73
CA ASN A 403 15.62 33.26 -14.32
C ASN A 403 15.28 34.52 -13.52
N THR A 404 14.10 34.60 -12.89
CA THR A 404 13.75 35.72 -11.99
C THR A 404 14.43 35.62 -10.62
N ARG A 405 14.68 34.40 -10.11
CA ARG A 405 15.46 34.18 -8.86
C ARG A 405 16.96 34.33 -9.07
N TYR A 406 17.49 34.06 -10.26
CA TYR A 406 18.89 34.31 -10.62
C TYR A 406 19.27 35.80 -10.61
N VAL A 407 18.30 36.70 -10.71
CA VAL A 407 18.51 38.15 -10.54
C VAL A 407 18.52 38.56 -9.04
N LYS A 408 18.16 37.69 -8.10
CA LYS A 408 18.05 38.01 -6.65
C LYS A 408 18.86 37.15 -5.69
N SER A 409 19.51 36.06 -6.10
CA SER A 409 20.29 35.23 -5.18
C SER A 409 21.66 34.82 -5.74
N PHE A 410 22.53 35.80 -5.98
CA PHE A 410 23.98 35.59 -6.08
C PHE A 410 24.67 36.05 -4.78
N SER A 411 24.16 35.58 -3.63
CA SER A 411 24.94 35.56 -2.39
C SER A 411 24.34 34.49 -1.49
N ARG A 412 25.19 33.60 -0.98
CA ARG A 412 24.90 32.49 -0.05
C ARG A 412 24.30 31.24 -0.72
N TYR A 413 25.19 30.37 -1.19
CA TYR A 413 25.33 28.99 -0.69
C TYR A 413 26.55 28.37 -1.39
N SER A 414 27.71 28.59 -0.79
CA SER A 414 28.95 27.83 -1.03
C SER A 414 29.14 26.93 0.19
N ASN A 415 29.47 25.66 -0.08
CA ASN A 415 29.90 24.62 0.84
C ASN A 415 28.91 24.13 1.92
N LYS A 416 28.41 22.90 1.75
CA LYS A 416 28.90 21.70 2.47
C LYS A 416 28.18 20.42 2.00
N ASP A 417 28.86 19.31 2.22
CA ASP A 417 28.46 17.90 2.08
C ASP A 417 28.58 17.23 0.71
N SER A 418 29.82 16.78 0.47
CA SER A 418 30.23 15.78 -0.50
C SER A 418 29.98 14.36 0.04
N HIS A 419 28.75 13.87 -0.03
CA HIS A 419 28.45 12.42 -0.03
C HIS A 419 27.15 12.17 -0.81
N VAL A 420 27.24 12.10 -2.13
CA VAL A 420 26.15 11.55 -2.96
C VAL A 420 26.53 10.13 -3.31
N LYS A 421 25.91 9.15 -2.66
CA LYS A 421 26.03 7.74 -3.04
C LYS A 421 24.64 7.22 -3.38
N ASN A 422 24.42 7.04 -4.68
CA ASN A 422 23.24 6.48 -5.34
C ASN A 422 22.00 7.40 -5.33
N LYS A 423 21.29 7.45 -6.47
CA LYS A 423 19.93 7.98 -6.57
C LYS A 423 18.94 6.84 -6.81
N GLU A 424 17.83 6.84 -6.09
CA GLU A 424 16.74 5.89 -6.34
C GLU A 424 15.68 6.46 -7.29
N ILE A 425 15.41 5.75 -8.38
CA ILE A 425 14.30 5.97 -9.31
C ILE A 425 13.26 4.89 -9.08
N PHE A 426 11.99 5.27 -9.11
CA PHE A 426 10.88 4.36 -8.99
C PHE A 426 10.12 4.25 -10.29
N ILE A 427 9.78 3.02 -10.63
CA ILE A 427 8.80 2.72 -11.67
C ILE A 427 7.53 2.31 -10.96
N TYR A 428 6.52 3.12 -11.16
CA TYR A 428 5.17 2.88 -10.75
C TYR A 428 4.45 2.20 -11.90
N VAL A 429 3.79 1.09 -11.60
CA VAL A 429 2.66 0.68 -12.41
C VAL A 429 1.45 1.33 -11.79
N ILE A 430 1.06 2.46 -12.36
CA ILE A 430 -0.19 3.08 -12.00
C ILE A 430 -1.27 2.31 -12.73
N CYS A 431 -2.05 1.53 -11.99
CA CYS A 431 -3.31 1.05 -12.53
C CYS A 431 -4.35 2.16 -12.34
#